data_AF-A0A941Y5A0-F1
#
_entry.id   AF-A0A941Y5A0-F1
#
_cell.length_a   1.000
_cell.length_b   1.000
_cell.length_c   1.000
_cell.angle_alpha   90.00
_cell.angle_beta   90.00
_cell.angle_gamma   90.00
#
_symmetry.space_group_name_H-M   'P 1'
#
loop_
_entity.id
_entity.type
_entity.pdbx_description
1 polymer ?
#
loop_
_entity_poly.entity_id
_entity_poly.type
_entity_poly.pdbx_seq_one_letter_code
_entity_poly.pdbx_strand_id
1 'polypeptide(L)'
;MRFSSGATICSSTGLNLVPSSGQRIFRVAKTTFGALNPPPRVPGGTPVQDWSRWDTLGRTIYGASSAAGAFVEVLEYIRADPPAIPLSELFDDVGPEDAATFAEQVARELPAHGGMLYRSIPQDWRQTRSLYELAMPEDGWFVDVTGAESVSVISRELGPTLLAQCGIGQLTLSELTSSSEEFKELTTGIATWVRNSVLEDGDRPHGIVYPSKWGSTLDNWAMWLRRADDGTGVDPVALIETSDIGRHTKPFVEAAKLRGMRIY
;
A
#
# COMPACT_ATOMS: atom_id res chain seq x y z
N MET A 1 -9.41 4.12 16.68
CA MET A 1 -9.11 5.36 17.41
C MET A 1 -8.06 6.07 16.57
N ARG A 2 -8.35 7.22 15.95
CA ARG A 2 -7.38 7.90 15.07
C ARG A 2 -6.13 8.29 15.86
N PHE A 3 -4.94 8.24 15.25
CA PHE A 3 -3.72 8.88 15.78
C PHE A 3 -3.78 10.42 15.83
N SER A 4 -4.96 11.02 15.59
CA SER A 4 -5.19 12.47 15.62
C SER A 4 -4.94 13.15 16.97
N SER A 5 -4.55 12.42 18.03
CA SER A 5 -4.21 12.99 19.34
C SER A 5 -2.76 12.80 19.78
N GLY A 6 -1.85 12.40 18.88
CA GLY A 6 -0.46 12.07 19.26
C GLY A 6 0.65 12.45 18.27
N ALA A 7 0.35 13.18 17.20
CA ALA A 7 1.39 13.61 16.26
C ALA A 7 2.15 14.83 16.81
N THR A 8 3.45 14.67 17.05
CA THR A 8 4.35 15.78 17.43
C THR A 8 4.86 16.43 16.16
N ILE A 9 4.96 17.77 16.13
CA ILE A 9 5.55 18.46 14.98
C ILE A 9 7.06 18.56 15.18
N CYS A 10 7.82 18.02 14.23
CA CYS A 10 9.27 18.17 14.21
C CYS A 10 9.64 19.64 14.05
N SER A 11 10.36 20.24 14.99
CA SER A 11 10.71 21.66 14.92
C SER A 11 11.68 22.00 13.78
N SER A 12 12.53 21.05 13.38
CA SER A 12 13.53 21.25 12.31
C SER A 12 12.97 21.10 10.90
N THR A 13 12.03 20.18 10.69
CA THR A 13 11.47 19.89 9.36
C THR A 13 10.04 20.39 9.18
N GLY A 14 9.30 20.57 10.28
CA GLY A 14 7.86 20.86 10.29
C GLY A 14 6.97 19.66 9.96
N LEU A 15 7.53 18.44 9.87
CA LEU A 15 6.78 17.22 9.60
C LEU A 15 6.00 16.74 10.83
N ASN A 16 4.81 16.17 10.62
CA ASN A 16 4.09 15.43 11.64
C ASN A 16 4.82 14.10 11.92
N LEU A 17 5.22 13.90 13.17
CA LEU A 17 5.89 12.70 13.65
C LEU A 17 4.95 11.82 14.47
N VAL A 18 5.06 10.51 14.25
CA VAL A 18 4.37 9.47 15.01
C VAL A 18 5.43 8.60 15.67
N PRO A 19 5.43 8.46 17.01
CA PRO A 19 6.44 7.65 17.70
C PRO A 19 6.24 6.17 17.36
N SER A 20 7.33 5.44 17.15
CA SER A 20 7.28 4.01 16.80
C SER A 20 6.67 3.14 17.91
N SER A 21 7.11 3.37 19.16
CA SER A 21 6.54 2.82 20.41
C SER A 21 6.30 1.30 20.41
N GLY A 22 7.10 0.52 19.69
CA GLY A 22 6.96 -0.93 19.63
C GLY A 22 5.63 -1.41 19.01
N GLN A 23 4.95 -0.56 18.23
CA GLN A 23 3.60 -0.85 17.77
C GLN A 23 3.54 -2.11 16.89
N ARG A 24 2.43 -2.85 17.02
CA ARG A 24 2.18 -4.06 16.24
C ARG A 24 1.56 -3.72 14.90
N ILE A 25 2.13 -4.26 13.84
CA ILE A 25 1.58 -4.16 12.48
C ILE A 25 1.43 -5.55 11.86
N PHE A 26 0.55 -5.64 10.87
CA PHE A 26 0.26 -6.86 10.15
C PHE A 26 0.67 -6.73 8.69
N ARG A 27 1.42 -7.69 8.18
CA ARG A 27 1.93 -7.71 6.80
C ARG A 27 1.52 -9.01 6.12
N VAL A 28 0.98 -8.90 4.91
CA VAL A 28 0.75 -10.06 4.04
C VAL A 28 1.79 -10.03 2.93
N ALA A 29 2.63 -11.06 2.86
CA ALA A 29 3.71 -11.13 1.87
C ALA A 29 3.94 -12.56 1.39
N LYS A 30 4.59 -12.70 0.23
CA LYS A 30 4.94 -14.02 -0.32
C LYS A 30 5.91 -14.73 0.61
N THR A 31 5.68 -16.02 0.84
CA THR A 31 6.53 -16.86 1.71
C THR A 31 7.97 -16.95 1.23
N THR A 32 8.19 -16.88 -0.09
CA THR A 32 9.54 -16.89 -0.70
C THR A 32 10.44 -15.74 -0.23
N PHE A 33 9.87 -14.63 0.22
CA PHE A 33 10.59 -13.47 0.73
C PHE A 33 10.54 -13.36 2.27
N GLY A 34 9.78 -14.24 2.92
CA GLY A 34 9.50 -14.15 4.35
C GLY A 34 8.87 -12.81 4.77
N ALA A 35 8.97 -12.51 6.06
CA ALA A 35 8.45 -11.28 6.65
C ALA A 35 9.24 -10.03 6.24
N LEU A 36 10.58 -10.12 6.21
CA LEU A 36 11.50 -8.98 6.25
C LEU A 36 12.52 -8.93 5.09
N ASN A 37 12.34 -9.72 4.02
CA ASN A 37 13.26 -9.68 2.88
C ASN A 37 12.55 -9.41 1.55
N PRO A 38 11.80 -8.29 1.42
CA PRO A 38 11.23 -7.91 0.13
C PRO A 38 12.35 -7.65 -0.90
N PRO A 39 12.07 -7.79 -2.22
CA PRO A 39 13.01 -7.41 -3.26
C PRO A 39 13.41 -5.92 -3.14
N PRO A 40 14.71 -5.57 -3.22
CA PRO A 40 15.14 -4.19 -3.22
C PRO A 40 14.82 -3.49 -4.55
N ARG A 41 14.52 -2.20 -4.48
CA ARG A 41 14.52 -1.29 -5.63
C ARG A 41 15.94 -0.82 -5.92
N VAL A 42 16.37 -0.94 -7.16
CA VAL A 42 17.73 -0.58 -7.59
C VAL A 42 17.68 0.53 -8.66
N PRO A 43 18.69 1.42 -8.72
CA PRO A 43 18.79 2.40 -9.78
C PRO A 43 18.79 1.73 -11.16
N GLY A 44 17.98 2.23 -12.10
CA GLY A 44 17.85 1.65 -13.44
C GLY A 44 17.15 0.27 -13.49
N GLY A 45 16.54 -0.17 -12.40
CA GLY A 45 15.73 -1.39 -12.35
C GLY A 45 14.33 -1.20 -12.94
N THR A 46 13.32 -1.85 -12.35
CA THR A 46 11.91 -1.65 -12.74
C THR A 46 11.50 -0.18 -12.67
N PRO A 47 10.72 0.33 -13.64
CA PRO A 47 10.18 1.68 -13.62
C PRO A 47 9.40 1.98 -12.33
N VAL A 48 9.41 3.24 -11.90
CA VAL A 48 8.77 3.70 -10.65
C VAL A 48 7.26 3.44 -10.64
N GLN A 49 6.62 3.41 -11.80
CA GLN A 49 5.20 3.12 -11.95
C GLN A 49 4.84 1.69 -11.51
N ASP A 50 5.81 0.76 -11.54
CA ASP A 50 5.65 -0.62 -11.06
C ASP A 50 5.98 -0.76 -9.56
N TRP A 51 6.30 0.33 -8.87
CA TRP A 51 6.64 0.31 -7.45
C TRP A 51 5.40 0.42 -6.57
N SER A 52 5.55 0.11 -5.28
CA SER A 52 4.54 0.47 -4.29
C SER A 52 4.63 1.96 -3.96
N ARG A 53 3.52 2.58 -3.49
CA ARG A 53 3.40 4.05 -3.39
C ARG A 53 4.55 4.70 -2.61
N TRP A 54 4.95 4.10 -1.51
CA TRP A 54 5.96 4.67 -0.61
C TRP A 54 7.31 3.97 -0.70
N ASP A 55 7.56 3.30 -1.82
CA ASP A 55 8.85 2.66 -2.08
C ASP A 55 9.92 3.75 -2.26
N THR A 56 11.13 3.38 -1.89
CA THR A 56 12.35 4.14 -2.17
C THR A 56 13.41 3.16 -2.67
N LEU A 57 14.57 3.66 -3.12
CA LEU A 57 15.71 2.78 -3.39
C LEU A 57 16.04 1.92 -2.17
N GLY A 58 16.31 0.63 -2.39
CA GLY A 58 16.42 -0.36 -1.34
C GLY A 58 15.09 -1.05 -1.02
N ARG A 59 14.90 -1.49 0.22
CA ARG A 59 13.78 -2.34 0.63
C ARG A 59 12.75 -1.58 1.44
N THR A 60 11.47 -1.82 1.13
CA THR A 60 10.33 -1.33 1.90
C THR A 60 9.46 -2.50 2.35
N ILE A 61 9.10 -2.51 3.63
CA ILE A 61 8.00 -3.35 4.11
C ILE A 61 6.76 -2.48 4.36
N TYR A 62 5.62 -3.04 4.00
CA TYR A 62 4.30 -2.49 4.25
C TYR A 62 3.58 -3.35 5.27
N GLY A 63 2.86 -2.71 6.15
CA GLY A 63 1.89 -3.36 7.03
C GLY A 63 0.74 -2.44 7.41
N ALA A 64 -0.27 -3.02 8.04
CA ALA A 64 -1.47 -2.33 8.48
C ALA A 64 -1.67 -2.48 9.98
N SER A 65 -2.49 -1.61 10.54
CA SER A 65 -2.89 -1.59 11.97
C SER A 65 -3.72 -2.80 12.38
N SER A 66 -4.23 -3.57 11.41
CA SER A 66 -5.00 -4.79 11.65
C SER A 66 -4.73 -5.83 10.56
N ALA A 67 -4.88 -7.11 10.91
CA ALA A 67 -4.77 -8.20 9.95
C ALA A 67 -5.76 -8.05 8.78
N ALA A 68 -7.01 -7.65 9.06
CA ALA A 68 -8.01 -7.39 8.02
C ALA A 68 -7.57 -6.25 7.08
N GLY A 69 -7.03 -5.16 7.63
CA GLY A 69 -6.47 -4.06 6.84
C GLY A 69 -5.33 -4.52 5.93
N ALA A 70 -4.43 -5.37 6.42
CA ALA A 70 -3.32 -5.90 5.64
C ALA A 70 -3.82 -6.74 4.45
N PHE A 71 -4.85 -7.55 4.66
CA PHE A 71 -5.49 -8.29 3.56
C PHE A 71 -6.19 -7.35 2.57
N VAL A 72 -6.94 -6.35 3.06
CA VAL A 72 -7.66 -5.38 2.20
C VAL A 72 -6.71 -4.69 1.22
N GLU A 73 -5.52 -4.30 1.67
CA GLU A 73 -4.49 -3.69 0.81
C GLU A 73 -3.97 -4.67 -0.24
N VAL A 74 -3.53 -5.87 0.14
CA VAL A 74 -2.88 -6.80 -0.81
C VAL A 74 -3.88 -7.44 -1.79
N LEU A 75 -5.16 -7.51 -1.43
CA LEU A 75 -6.22 -7.95 -2.34
C LEU A 75 -6.46 -6.99 -3.50
N GLU A 76 -5.91 -5.77 -3.48
CA GLU A 76 -6.04 -4.84 -4.59
C GLU A 76 -5.52 -5.37 -5.93
N TYR A 77 -4.45 -6.16 -5.90
CA TYR A 77 -3.90 -6.79 -7.12
C TYR A 77 -4.92 -7.68 -7.83
N ILE A 78 -5.92 -8.18 -7.10
CA ILE A 78 -7.06 -8.90 -7.66
C ILE A 78 -8.06 -7.85 -8.14
N ARG A 79 -7.65 -7.12 -9.19
CA ARG A 79 -8.53 -6.16 -9.87
C ARG A 79 -9.59 -6.96 -10.63
N ALA A 80 -10.85 -6.62 -10.42
CA ALA A 80 -11.94 -7.13 -11.24
C ALA A 80 -13.11 -6.16 -11.13
N ASP A 81 -13.35 -5.43 -12.22
CA ASP A 81 -14.59 -5.59 -12.99
C ASP A 81 -14.24 -5.36 -14.47
N PRO A 82 -14.64 -6.26 -15.39
CA PRO A 82 -14.72 -5.89 -16.81
C PRO A 82 -15.63 -4.66 -16.96
N PRO A 83 -15.36 -3.78 -17.95
CA PRO A 83 -16.19 -2.60 -18.13
C PRO A 83 -17.65 -2.99 -18.40
N ALA A 84 -18.59 -2.23 -17.83
CA ALA A 84 -20.03 -2.38 -18.10
C ALA A 84 -20.43 -1.71 -19.43
N ILE A 85 -19.61 -1.92 -20.46
CA ILE A 85 -19.85 -1.40 -21.82
C ILE A 85 -20.78 -2.41 -22.53
N PRO A 86 -21.83 -1.94 -23.23
CA PRO A 86 -22.67 -2.80 -24.07
C PRO A 86 -21.84 -3.60 -25.08
N LEU A 87 -22.18 -4.88 -25.29
CA LEU A 87 -21.43 -5.72 -26.23
C LEU A 87 -21.41 -5.14 -27.66
N SER A 88 -22.49 -4.51 -28.10
CA SER A 88 -22.60 -3.86 -29.42
C SER A 88 -21.61 -2.71 -29.63
N GLU A 89 -21.03 -2.14 -28.57
CA GLU A 89 -19.99 -1.11 -28.69
C GLU A 89 -18.58 -1.70 -28.84
N LEU A 90 -18.40 -2.98 -28.51
CA LEU A 90 -17.10 -3.66 -28.53
C LEU A 90 -16.97 -4.67 -29.68
N PHE A 91 -18.09 -5.24 -30.13
CA PHE A 91 -18.13 -6.30 -31.12
C PHE A 91 -19.09 -5.94 -32.25
N ASP A 92 -18.66 -6.13 -33.49
CA ASP A 92 -19.39 -5.77 -34.71
C ASP A 92 -20.43 -6.81 -35.15
N ASP A 93 -20.44 -7.97 -34.51
CA ASP A 93 -21.38 -9.06 -34.73
C ASP A 93 -22.54 -9.09 -33.72
N VAL A 94 -22.59 -8.13 -32.78
CA VAL A 94 -23.66 -7.99 -31.78
C VAL A 94 -24.59 -6.83 -32.14
N GLY A 95 -25.87 -7.14 -32.33
CA GLY A 95 -26.90 -6.15 -32.64
C GLY A 95 -27.21 -5.21 -31.45
N PRO A 96 -27.65 -3.96 -31.71
CA PRO A 96 -27.95 -2.97 -30.67
C PRO A 96 -29.14 -3.37 -29.75
N GLU A 97 -29.93 -4.36 -30.15
CA GLU A 97 -30.98 -4.96 -29.32
C GLU A 97 -30.45 -5.88 -28.21
N ASP A 98 -29.18 -6.29 -28.27
CA ASP A 98 -28.54 -7.03 -27.17
C ASP A 98 -28.11 -6.06 -26.07
N ALA A 99 -28.88 -6.05 -24.98
CA ALA A 99 -28.63 -5.20 -23.83
C ALA A 99 -27.52 -5.75 -22.91
N ALA A 100 -26.95 -6.93 -23.19
CA ALA A 100 -25.90 -7.48 -22.36
C ALA A 100 -24.62 -6.63 -22.43
N THR A 101 -24.04 -6.41 -21.26
CA THR A 101 -22.72 -5.78 -21.13
C THR A 101 -21.62 -6.82 -21.23
N PHE A 102 -20.41 -6.39 -21.59
CA PHE A 102 -19.23 -7.25 -21.54
C PHE A 102 -19.02 -7.88 -20.16
N ALA A 103 -19.33 -7.14 -19.10
CA ALA A 103 -19.27 -7.65 -17.75
C ALA A 103 -20.20 -8.84 -17.48
N GLU A 104 -21.46 -8.74 -17.94
CA GLU A 104 -22.45 -9.81 -17.81
C GLU A 104 -22.08 -11.03 -18.65
N GLN A 105 -21.58 -10.80 -19.87
CA GLN A 105 -21.12 -11.86 -20.77
C GLN A 105 -20.01 -12.68 -20.12
N VAL A 106 -18.96 -12.02 -19.65
CA VAL A 106 -17.82 -12.74 -19.08
C VAL A 106 -18.18 -13.38 -17.73
N ALA A 107 -19.03 -12.75 -16.91
CA ALA A 107 -19.54 -13.37 -15.69
C ALA A 107 -20.31 -14.67 -15.95
N ARG A 108 -21.02 -14.76 -17.08
CA ARG A 108 -21.76 -15.95 -17.51
C ARG A 108 -20.87 -17.04 -18.09
N GLU A 109 -19.95 -16.68 -18.97
CA GLU A 109 -19.22 -17.66 -19.79
C GLU A 109 -17.91 -18.12 -19.17
N LEU A 110 -17.18 -17.25 -18.46
CA LEU A 110 -15.88 -17.59 -17.89
C LEU A 110 -15.93 -18.85 -17.01
N PRO A 111 -16.91 -19.04 -16.11
CA PRO A 111 -17.03 -20.27 -15.32
C PRO A 111 -17.34 -21.51 -16.17
N ALA A 112 -18.17 -21.37 -17.21
CA ALA A 112 -18.50 -22.47 -18.12
C ALA A 112 -17.27 -22.97 -18.90
N HIS A 113 -16.28 -22.10 -19.09
CA HIS A 113 -15.01 -22.41 -19.73
C HIS A 113 -13.85 -22.69 -18.74
N GLY A 114 -14.18 -22.98 -17.48
CA GLY A 114 -13.19 -23.39 -16.46
C GLY A 114 -12.41 -22.25 -15.80
N GLY A 115 -12.79 -20.99 -16.07
CA GLY A 115 -12.25 -19.82 -15.39
C GLY A 115 -12.91 -19.59 -14.02
N MET A 116 -12.20 -18.91 -13.12
CA MET A 116 -12.78 -18.47 -11.84
C MET A 116 -13.74 -17.29 -12.05
N LEU A 117 -14.79 -17.21 -11.23
CA LEU A 117 -15.65 -16.03 -11.19
C LEU A 117 -14.84 -14.77 -10.90
N TYR A 118 -15.29 -13.63 -11.43
CA TYR A 118 -14.71 -12.34 -11.06
C TYR A 118 -14.72 -12.11 -9.56
N ARG A 119 -13.74 -11.34 -9.10
CA ARG A 119 -13.53 -11.04 -7.68
C ARG A 119 -13.34 -12.31 -6.85
N SER A 120 -12.87 -13.41 -7.43
CA SER A 120 -12.48 -14.61 -6.69
C SER A 120 -11.01 -14.56 -6.30
N ILE A 121 -10.72 -14.92 -5.05
CA ILE A 121 -9.37 -15.05 -4.52
C ILE A 121 -8.92 -16.50 -4.72
N PRO A 122 -7.89 -16.78 -5.55
CA PRO A 122 -7.45 -18.14 -5.85
C PRO A 122 -6.84 -18.82 -4.62
N GLN A 123 -6.92 -20.15 -4.54
CA GLN A 123 -6.25 -20.93 -3.51
C GLN A 123 -4.72 -20.70 -3.51
N ASP A 124 -4.10 -20.68 -4.69
CA ASP A 124 -2.66 -20.47 -4.83
C ASP A 124 -2.20 -19.11 -4.27
N TRP A 125 -3.04 -18.07 -4.38
CA TRP A 125 -2.75 -16.77 -3.77
C TRP A 125 -2.55 -16.88 -2.25
N ARG A 126 -3.38 -17.72 -1.59
CA ARG A 126 -3.33 -17.98 -0.14
C ARG A 126 -2.18 -18.90 0.25
N GLN A 127 -1.84 -19.88 -0.58
CA GLN A 127 -0.78 -20.84 -0.30
C GLN A 127 0.62 -20.26 -0.51
N THR A 128 0.75 -19.25 -1.36
CA THR A 128 2.03 -18.59 -1.65
C THR A 128 2.33 -17.42 -0.70
N ARG A 129 1.46 -17.14 0.28
CA ARG A 129 1.56 -15.99 1.19
C ARG A 129 1.26 -16.40 2.63
N SER A 130 1.83 -15.66 3.57
CA SER A 130 1.49 -15.75 4.99
C SER A 130 1.11 -14.38 5.53
N LEU A 131 0.37 -14.39 6.64
CA LEU A 131 0.19 -13.23 7.49
C LEU A 131 1.34 -13.20 8.50
N TYR A 132 2.01 -12.06 8.60
CA TYR A 132 3.08 -11.80 9.56
C TYR A 132 2.63 -10.71 10.52
N GLU A 133 2.71 -10.98 11.82
CA GLU A 133 2.60 -9.95 12.86
C GLU A 133 4.02 -9.48 13.20
N LEU A 134 4.25 -8.17 13.14
CA LEU A 134 5.55 -7.55 13.36
C LEU A 134 5.49 -6.54 14.50
N ALA A 135 6.53 -6.52 15.34
CA ALA A 135 6.80 -5.41 16.25
C ALA A 135 7.68 -4.39 15.52
N MET A 136 7.20 -3.16 15.44
CA MET A 136 7.97 -2.01 14.96
C MET A 136 9.04 -1.61 15.99
N PRO A 137 10.00 -0.75 15.63
CA PRO A 137 11.03 -0.29 16.57
C PRO A 137 10.45 0.24 17.89
N GLU A 138 11.09 0.00 19.03
CA GLU A 138 10.64 0.56 20.32
C GLU A 138 10.71 2.09 20.32
N ASP A 139 11.78 2.64 19.74
CA ASP A 139 12.08 4.08 19.71
C ASP A 139 12.16 4.66 18.29
N GLY A 140 12.20 5.98 18.21
CA GLY A 140 12.29 6.75 16.96
C GLY A 140 10.94 7.01 16.30
N TRP A 141 10.98 7.50 15.07
CA TRP A 141 9.83 8.19 14.47
C TRP A 141 9.44 7.65 13.09
N PHE A 142 8.14 7.63 12.86
CA PHE A 142 7.54 7.61 11.52
C PHE A 142 7.00 9.00 11.19
N VAL A 143 6.85 9.30 9.91
CA VAL A 143 6.23 10.54 9.44
C VAL A 143 4.79 10.28 9.01
N ASP A 144 3.83 10.98 9.58
CA ASP A 144 2.47 11.05 9.03
C ASP A 144 2.47 12.04 7.87
N VAL A 145 2.47 11.53 6.63
CA VAL A 145 2.49 12.36 5.42
C VAL A 145 1.13 13.01 5.11
N THR A 146 0.09 12.65 5.85
CA THR A 146 -1.27 13.18 5.68
C THR A 146 -1.67 14.21 6.74
N GLY A 147 -0.84 14.42 7.76
CA GLY A 147 -0.99 15.51 8.71
C GLY A 147 -0.91 16.88 8.02
N ALA A 148 -1.64 17.86 8.55
CA ALA A 148 -1.79 19.16 7.91
C ALA A 148 -0.44 19.88 7.75
N GLU A 149 0.43 19.78 8.75
CA GLU A 149 1.77 20.36 8.76
C GLU A 149 2.70 19.66 7.76
N SER A 150 2.66 18.33 7.69
CA SER A 150 3.37 17.55 6.68
C SER A 150 2.93 17.92 5.28
N VAL A 151 1.63 17.99 5.00
CA VAL A 151 1.11 18.41 3.69
C VAL A 151 1.60 19.82 3.34
N SER A 152 1.57 20.76 4.29
CA SER A 152 2.06 22.12 4.09
C SER A 152 3.54 22.17 3.75
N VAL A 153 4.38 21.47 4.52
CA VAL A 153 5.83 21.42 4.31
C VAL A 153 6.16 20.73 2.99
N ILE A 154 5.58 19.56 2.72
CA ILE A 154 5.80 18.82 1.48
C ILE A 154 5.42 19.69 0.27
N SER A 155 4.27 20.38 0.34
CA SER A 155 3.85 21.31 -0.73
C SER A 155 4.86 22.42 -0.97
N ARG A 156 5.42 22.99 0.11
CA ARG A 156 6.39 24.09 0.02
C ARG A 156 7.74 23.62 -0.52
N GLU A 157 8.28 22.54 0.04
CA GLU A 157 9.64 22.06 -0.27
C GLU A 157 9.71 21.36 -1.64
N LEU A 158 8.67 20.58 -1.98
CA LEU A 158 8.65 19.80 -3.22
C LEU A 158 7.82 20.44 -4.33
N GLY A 159 7.13 21.55 -4.03
CA GLY A 159 6.33 22.35 -4.97
C GLY A 159 7.06 22.68 -6.28
N PRO A 160 8.21 23.39 -6.23
CA PRO A 160 8.93 23.82 -7.42
C PRO A 160 9.55 22.70 -8.26
N THR A 161 9.61 21.47 -7.73
CA THR A 161 10.30 20.34 -8.37
C THR A 161 9.32 19.20 -8.64
N LEU A 162 9.17 18.28 -7.68
CA LEU A 162 8.38 17.06 -7.84
C LEU A 162 6.92 17.33 -8.17
N LEU A 163 6.26 18.24 -7.44
CA LEU A 163 4.84 18.54 -7.66
C LEU A 163 4.63 19.17 -9.04
N ALA A 164 5.48 20.13 -9.43
CA ALA A 164 5.45 20.72 -10.76
C ALA A 164 5.68 19.67 -11.87
N GLN A 165 6.61 18.73 -11.69
CA GLN A 165 6.87 17.63 -12.62
C GLN A 165 5.65 16.70 -12.77
N CYS A 166 4.96 16.42 -11.67
CA CYS A 166 3.73 15.63 -11.68
C CYS A 166 2.48 16.43 -12.09
N GLY A 167 2.61 17.71 -12.46
CA GLY A 167 1.47 18.56 -12.84
C GLY A 167 0.52 18.91 -11.70
N ILE A 168 0.99 18.88 -10.45
CA ILE A 168 0.20 19.11 -9.25
C ILE A 168 0.40 20.54 -8.76
N GLY A 169 -0.63 21.38 -8.91
CA GLY A 169 -0.62 22.76 -8.42
C GLY A 169 -0.77 22.88 -6.90
N GLN A 170 -1.53 21.97 -6.28
CA GLN A 170 -1.76 21.93 -4.85
C GLN A 170 -1.84 20.48 -4.39
N LEU A 171 -0.99 20.09 -3.43
CA LEU A 171 -1.02 18.76 -2.85
C LEU A 171 -2.14 18.66 -1.82
N THR A 172 -2.95 17.62 -1.94
CA THR A 172 -3.99 17.30 -0.97
C THR A 172 -3.98 15.79 -0.67
N LEU A 173 -4.93 15.35 0.18
CA LEU A 173 -5.08 13.94 0.49
C LEU A 173 -5.48 13.10 -0.72
N SER A 174 -6.10 13.66 -1.76
CA SER A 174 -6.49 12.88 -2.95
C SER A 174 -5.28 12.30 -3.65
N GLU A 175 -4.23 13.09 -3.85
CA GLU A 175 -3.01 12.64 -4.52
C GLU A 175 -2.28 11.59 -3.65
N LEU A 176 -2.21 11.83 -2.34
CA LEU A 176 -1.51 10.95 -1.38
C LEU A 176 -2.23 9.61 -1.18
N THR A 177 -3.54 9.55 -1.38
CA THR A 177 -4.36 8.34 -1.20
C THR A 177 -4.81 7.68 -2.51
N SER A 178 -4.45 8.27 -3.66
CA SER A 178 -4.84 7.76 -4.97
C SER A 178 -4.36 6.32 -5.23
N SER A 179 -5.17 5.57 -5.97
CA SER A 179 -4.81 4.25 -6.52
C SER A 179 -4.28 4.30 -7.95
N SER A 180 -4.18 5.50 -8.56
CA SER A 180 -3.64 5.62 -9.92
C SER A 180 -2.12 5.40 -9.91
N GLU A 181 -1.64 4.66 -10.91
CA GLU A 181 -0.20 4.43 -11.09
C GLU A 181 0.55 5.72 -11.46
N GLU A 182 -0.15 6.72 -11.99
CA GLU A 182 0.41 8.03 -12.33
C GLU A 182 0.95 8.79 -11.09
N PHE A 183 0.37 8.55 -9.91
CA PHE A 183 0.82 9.17 -8.66
C PHE A 183 1.96 8.38 -7.96
N LYS A 184 2.50 7.33 -8.58
CA LYS A 184 3.66 6.60 -8.02
C LYS A 184 4.91 7.46 -8.02
N GLU A 185 5.15 8.23 -9.07
CA GLU A 185 6.28 9.16 -9.11
C GLU A 185 6.20 10.18 -7.96
N LEU A 186 5.01 10.75 -7.73
CA LEU A 186 4.76 11.64 -6.60
C LEU A 186 5.03 10.96 -5.25
N THR A 187 4.37 9.83 -5.00
CA THR A 187 4.40 9.18 -3.68
C THR A 187 5.79 8.60 -3.35
N THR A 188 6.49 8.03 -4.32
CA THR A 188 7.87 7.53 -4.14
C THR A 188 8.88 8.68 -4.04
N GLY A 189 8.65 9.79 -4.75
CA GLY A 189 9.45 11.01 -4.64
C GLY A 189 9.34 11.64 -3.25
N ILE A 190 8.11 11.78 -2.73
CA ILE A 190 7.85 12.21 -1.34
C ILE A 190 8.52 11.24 -0.36
N ALA A 191 8.34 9.93 -0.53
CA ALA A 191 8.97 8.93 0.32
C ALA A 191 10.49 9.06 0.34
N THR A 192 11.11 9.32 -0.82
CA THR A 192 12.55 9.49 -0.94
C THR A 192 13.04 10.73 -0.20
N TRP A 193 12.33 11.85 -0.32
CA TRP A 193 12.64 13.08 0.41
C TRP A 193 12.48 12.89 1.92
N VAL A 194 11.40 12.26 2.38
CA VAL A 194 11.19 11.95 3.81
C VAL A 194 12.27 10.99 4.32
N ARG A 195 12.61 9.93 3.57
CA ARG A 195 13.68 8.98 3.94
C ARG A 195 15.00 9.67 4.21
N ASN A 196 15.28 10.77 3.51
CA ASN A 196 16.53 11.53 3.60
C ASN A 196 16.48 12.72 4.56
N SER A 197 15.32 13.00 5.16
CA SER A 197 15.18 14.05 6.15
C SER A 197 15.86 13.67 7.46
N VAL A 198 16.46 14.67 8.13
CA VAL A 198 17.04 14.56 9.47
C VAL A 198 16.10 15.27 10.43
N LEU A 199 15.67 14.56 11.46
CA LEU A 199 14.72 15.04 12.46
C LEU A 199 15.42 15.90 13.52
N GLU A 200 14.65 16.47 14.44
CA GLU A 200 15.17 17.37 15.47
C GLU A 200 16.13 16.70 16.47
N ASP A 201 16.00 15.39 16.66
CA ASP A 201 16.90 14.55 17.47
C ASP A 201 18.15 14.10 16.70
N GLY A 202 18.28 14.46 15.42
CA GLY A 202 19.37 14.06 14.54
C GLY A 202 19.18 12.71 13.87
N ASP A 203 18.12 11.97 14.21
CA ASP A 203 17.81 10.68 13.60
C ASP A 203 17.11 10.88 12.24
N ARG A 204 17.03 9.79 11.48
CA ARG A 204 16.23 9.70 10.25
C ARG A 204 14.96 8.91 10.54
N PRO A 205 13.81 9.27 9.95
CA PRO A 205 12.58 8.51 10.17
C PRO A 205 12.73 7.07 9.71
N HIS A 206 12.08 6.14 10.42
CA HIS A 206 12.00 4.72 10.06
C HIS A 206 11.15 4.50 8.81
N GLY A 207 10.20 5.40 8.54
CA GLY A 207 9.23 5.26 7.48
C GLY A 207 8.10 6.28 7.52
N ILE A 208 6.99 5.91 6.89
CA ILE A 208 5.78 6.72 6.75
C ILE A 208 4.57 6.00 7.35
N VAL A 209 3.68 6.76 8.00
CA VAL A 209 2.31 6.37 8.35
C VAL A 209 1.34 7.07 7.41
N TYR A 210 0.32 6.35 6.94
CA TYR A 210 -0.70 6.89 6.05
C TYR A 210 -2.02 6.12 6.17
N PRO A 211 -3.18 6.75 5.91
CA PRO A 211 -4.45 6.06 5.87
C PRO A 211 -4.55 5.12 4.67
N SER A 212 -5.24 4.01 4.86
CA SER A 212 -5.69 3.16 3.77
C SER A 212 -6.62 3.94 2.84
N LYS A 213 -6.45 3.72 1.54
CA LYS A 213 -7.40 4.21 0.54
C LYS A 213 -8.77 3.53 0.60
N TRP A 214 -8.86 2.40 1.33
CA TRP A 214 -10.10 1.65 1.52
C TRP A 214 -10.89 2.09 2.76
N GLY A 215 -10.36 3.05 3.54
CA GLY A 215 -11.08 3.66 4.65
C GLY A 215 -10.17 4.31 5.66
N SER A 216 -10.56 5.50 6.14
CA SER A 216 -9.79 6.30 7.11
C SER A 216 -9.72 5.71 8.54
N THR A 217 -10.29 4.54 8.76
CA THR A 217 -10.19 3.79 10.02
C THR A 217 -9.07 2.75 10.01
N LEU A 218 -8.38 2.59 8.88
CA LEU A 218 -7.29 1.65 8.68
C LEU A 218 -6.01 2.45 8.44
N ASP A 219 -5.11 2.43 9.41
CA ASP A 219 -3.78 3.01 9.24
C ASP A 219 -2.83 1.98 8.66
N ASN A 220 -1.89 2.45 7.84
CA ASN A 220 -0.86 1.68 7.18
C ASN A 220 0.51 2.30 7.43
N TRP A 221 1.53 1.45 7.37
CA TRP A 221 2.93 1.78 7.54
C TRP A 221 3.71 1.34 6.32
N ALA A 222 4.66 2.19 5.91
CA ALA A 222 5.75 1.84 5.02
C ALA A 222 7.06 2.06 5.78
N MET A 223 7.78 1.00 6.11
CA MET A 223 9.07 1.06 6.79
C MET A 223 10.19 0.72 5.81
N TRP A 224 11.24 1.52 5.81
CA TRP A 224 12.42 1.28 4.98
C TRP A 224 13.43 0.45 5.77
N LEU A 225 13.90 -0.65 5.17
CA LEU A 225 14.90 -1.54 5.78
C LEU A 225 16.31 -1.00 5.55
N ARG A 226 16.55 0.22 6.08
CA ARG A 226 17.75 1.01 5.84
C ARG A 226 19.01 0.28 6.30
N ARG A 227 18.99 -0.41 7.44
CA ARG A 227 20.20 -1.06 7.97
C ARG A 227 20.60 -2.24 7.10
N ALA A 228 19.63 -3.02 6.62
CA ALA A 228 19.87 -4.10 5.68
C ALA A 228 20.36 -3.56 4.32
N ASP A 229 19.78 -2.47 3.83
CA ASP A 229 20.19 -1.84 2.56
C ASP A 229 21.61 -1.25 2.63
N ASP A 230 21.95 -0.58 3.74
CA ASP A 230 23.25 0.08 3.94
C ASP A 230 24.34 -0.90 4.43
N GLY A 231 23.99 -2.17 4.70
CA GLY A 231 24.93 -3.16 5.24
C GLY A 231 25.38 -2.87 6.68
N THR A 232 24.60 -2.11 7.46
CA THR A 232 24.93 -1.65 8.83
C THR A 232 24.24 -2.47 9.93
N GLY A 233 23.63 -3.59 9.56
CA GLY A 233 23.05 -4.58 10.48
C GLY A 233 21.61 -4.92 10.15
N VAL A 234 20.92 -5.49 11.13
CA VAL A 234 19.50 -5.87 11.03
C VAL A 234 18.63 -4.67 11.40
N ASP A 235 17.58 -4.40 10.63
CA ASP A 235 16.61 -3.37 10.96
C ASP A 235 15.86 -3.68 12.25
N PRO A 236 15.50 -2.66 13.06
CA PRO A 236 14.91 -2.83 14.38
C PRO A 236 13.41 -3.20 14.31
N VAL A 237 13.06 -4.21 13.51
CA VAL A 237 11.72 -4.77 13.36
C VAL A 237 11.77 -6.26 13.68
N ALA A 238 10.88 -6.73 14.54
CA ALA A 238 10.86 -8.12 14.99
C ALA A 238 9.62 -8.84 14.45
N LEU A 239 9.81 -10.09 14.03
CA LEU A 239 8.71 -11.00 13.74
C LEU A 239 8.13 -11.51 15.07
N ILE A 240 6.84 -11.28 15.29
CA ILE A 240 6.09 -11.81 16.44
C ILE A 240 5.51 -13.18 16.09
N GLU A 241 4.74 -13.23 15.00
CA GLU A 241 4.01 -14.44 14.60
C GLU A 241 3.95 -14.57 13.07
N THR A 242 3.96 -15.80 12.59
CA THR A 242 3.61 -16.16 11.21
C THR A 242 2.40 -17.07 11.22
N SER A 243 1.38 -16.73 10.43
CA SER A 243 0.15 -17.52 10.31
C SER A 243 -0.16 -17.83 8.84
N ASP A 244 -0.58 -19.06 8.58
CA ASP A 244 -1.06 -19.49 7.26
C ASP A 244 -2.44 -18.88 6.93
N ILE A 245 -2.74 -18.74 5.64
CA ILE A 245 -3.99 -18.14 5.15
C ILE A 245 -4.97 -19.25 4.72
N GLY A 246 -5.75 -19.72 5.69
CA GLY A 246 -6.86 -20.65 5.46
C GLY A 246 -8.11 -19.98 4.86
N ARG A 247 -9.00 -20.80 4.29
CA ARG A 247 -10.30 -20.35 3.75
C ARG A 247 -11.19 -19.69 4.80
N HIS A 248 -10.99 -20.06 6.07
CA HIS A 248 -11.76 -19.59 7.22
C HIS A 248 -10.96 -18.67 8.13
N THR A 249 -9.77 -18.22 7.72
CA THR A 249 -9.00 -17.23 8.47
C THR A 249 -9.84 -15.96 8.60
N LYS A 250 -10.35 -15.69 9.81
CA LYS A 250 -11.33 -14.62 10.08
C LYS A 250 -10.98 -13.26 9.46
N PRO A 251 -9.78 -12.67 9.69
CA PRO A 251 -9.44 -11.37 9.11
C PRO A 251 -9.39 -11.39 7.57
N PHE A 252 -9.06 -12.53 6.97
CA PHE A 252 -9.06 -12.70 5.51
C PHE A 252 -10.50 -12.76 4.95
N VAL A 253 -11.41 -13.44 5.64
CA VAL A 253 -12.85 -13.45 5.30
C VAL A 253 -13.47 -12.05 5.42
N GLU A 254 -13.12 -11.31 6.46
CA GLU A 254 -13.56 -9.92 6.65
C GLU A 254 -13.07 -9.01 5.51
N ALA A 255 -11.79 -9.11 5.15
CA ALA A 255 -11.22 -8.36 4.03
C ALA A 255 -11.87 -8.70 2.69
N ALA A 256 -12.12 -9.99 2.41
CA ALA A 256 -12.82 -10.42 1.21
C ALA A 256 -14.23 -9.81 1.14
N LYS A 257 -14.97 -9.77 2.26
CA LYS A 257 -16.29 -9.12 2.32
C LYS A 257 -16.20 -7.61 2.05
N LEU A 258 -15.25 -6.90 2.66
CA LEU A 258 -15.04 -5.46 2.42
C LEU A 258 -14.72 -5.15 0.96
N ARG A 259 -14.04 -6.08 0.27
CA ARG A 259 -13.68 -5.95 -1.15
C ARG A 259 -14.74 -6.50 -2.11
N GLY A 260 -15.85 -7.05 -1.62
CA GLY A 260 -16.86 -7.71 -2.44
C GLY A 260 -16.31 -8.94 -3.18
N MET A 261 -15.36 -9.65 -2.57
CA MET A 261 -14.66 -10.80 -3.15
C MET A 261 -15.12 -12.13 -2.58
N ARG A 262 -15.00 -13.19 -3.37
CA ARG A 262 -15.30 -14.58 -3.00
C ARG A 262 -14.01 -15.35 -2.74
N ILE A 263 -14.00 -16.22 -1.75
CA ILE A 263 -12.85 -17.07 -1.44
C ILE A 263 -13.06 -18.44 -2.08
N TYR A 264 -12.14 -18.80 -2.97
CA TYR A 264 -12.06 -20.14 -3.54
C TYR A 264 -11.22 -21.06 -2.65
#